data_AF-A0A9D7XC35-F1
#
_entry.id   AF-A0A9D7XC35-F1
#
_cell.length_a   1.000
_cell.length_b   1.000
_cell.length_c   1.000
_cell.angle_alpha   90.00
_cell.angle_beta   90.00
_cell.angle_gamma   90.00
#
_symmetry.space_group_name_H-M   'P 1'
#
loop_
_entity.id
_entity.type
_entity.pdbx_description
1 polymer ?
#
loop_
_entity_poly.entity_id
_entity_poly.type
_entity_poly.pdbx_seq_one_letter_code
_entity_poly.pdbx_strand_id
1 'polypeptide(L)'
;MRIQRPAVCSLLGLCALALTSLAAAAQAESLGAKYGSREPTRCADTSDPASGAPSVEQASQYLKRTMEIEGGGPSLYLLEDLELQVAPRGRAYDRQAPISDVDPTQPIFDIRGSYLLYQCSPAYSSASGSNLGANCYTYAHPKAAGVCWKTSFGDWGCSMSDRNHGGQTRDVAPPQ
;
A
#
# COMPACT_ATOMS: atom_id res chain seq x y z
N MET A 1 42.75 -54.33 -47.10
CA MET A 1 43.48 -54.18 -48.38
C MET A 1 43.11 -52.82 -48.96
N ARG A 2 44.11 -51.95 -49.26
CA ARG A 2 44.06 -50.54 -49.73
C ARG A 2 43.53 -49.53 -48.68
N ILE A 3 44.35 -48.69 -48.02
CA ILE A 3 45.25 -47.58 -48.44
C ILE A 3 44.50 -46.24 -48.65
N GLN A 4 45.04 -45.22 -47.96
CA GLN A 4 45.16 -43.79 -48.29
C GLN A 4 44.43 -42.73 -47.44
N ARG A 5 45.27 -41.78 -47.00
CA ARG A 5 45.13 -40.65 -46.06
C ARG A 5 44.58 -39.38 -46.78
N PRO A 6 44.80 -38.15 -46.26
CA PRO A 6 43.92 -37.36 -45.40
C PRO A 6 43.51 -36.02 -46.07
N ALA A 7 42.63 -35.25 -45.43
CA ALA A 7 42.56 -33.81 -45.69
C ALA A 7 42.29 -33.06 -44.37
N VAL A 8 43.32 -32.36 -43.91
CA VAL A 8 43.27 -31.39 -42.82
C VAL A 8 42.72 -30.09 -43.38
N CYS A 9 41.74 -29.50 -42.70
CA CYS A 9 41.44 -28.07 -42.75
C CYS A 9 40.86 -27.74 -41.35
N SER A 10 41.63 -27.09 -40.47
CA SER A 10 41.54 -25.63 -40.24
C SER A 10 40.13 -25.22 -39.81
N LEU A 11 39.85 -24.52 -38.71
CA LEU A 11 40.60 -23.53 -37.94
C LEU A 11 39.67 -23.13 -36.76
N LEU A 12 40.26 -22.50 -35.74
CA LEU A 12 39.61 -21.56 -34.79
C LEU A 12 38.73 -22.16 -33.68
N GLY A 13 39.39 -22.43 -32.55
CA GLY A 13 38.73 -22.46 -31.25
C GLY A 13 38.18 -21.08 -30.89
N LEU A 14 36.86 -20.99 -30.75
CA LEU A 14 36.20 -19.85 -30.12
C LEU A 14 36.41 -19.95 -28.60
N CYS A 15 37.08 -18.95 -28.02
CA CYS A 15 36.98 -18.62 -26.61
C CYS A 15 35.51 -18.33 -26.26
N ALA A 16 34.87 -19.21 -25.50
CA ALA A 16 33.58 -18.93 -24.88
C ALA A 16 33.79 -17.96 -23.71
N LEU A 17 33.64 -16.65 -23.98
CA LEU A 17 33.49 -15.63 -22.94
C LEU A 17 32.09 -15.78 -22.32
N ALA A 18 32.03 -16.40 -21.15
CA ALA A 18 30.84 -16.39 -20.32
C ALA A 18 30.62 -14.95 -19.79
N LEU A 19 29.73 -14.22 -20.44
CA LEU A 19 29.21 -12.94 -19.94
C LEU A 19 28.22 -13.24 -18.82
N THR A 20 28.71 -13.31 -17.58
CA THR A 20 27.84 -13.20 -16.39
C THR A 20 27.47 -11.73 -16.22
N SER A 21 26.32 -11.34 -16.76
CA SER A 21 25.71 -10.03 -16.49
C SER A 21 25.18 -10.01 -15.05
N LEU A 22 25.99 -9.52 -14.10
CA LEU A 22 25.45 -9.07 -12.81
C LEU A 22 24.73 -7.74 -13.04
N ALA A 23 23.44 -7.80 -13.36
CA ALA A 23 22.57 -6.65 -13.22
C ALA A 23 22.31 -6.46 -11.72
N ALA A 24 23.05 -5.53 -11.09
CA ALA A 24 22.67 -5.02 -9.78
C ALA A 24 21.38 -4.22 -9.96
N ALA A 25 20.23 -4.84 -9.64
CA ALA A 25 19.00 -4.10 -9.48
C ALA A 25 19.22 -3.16 -8.29
N ALA A 26 19.24 -1.84 -8.54
CA ALA A 26 19.10 -0.86 -7.48
C ALA A 26 17.75 -1.16 -6.80
N GLN A 27 17.79 -1.66 -5.56
CA GLN A 27 16.59 -1.84 -4.77
C GLN A 27 16.07 -0.43 -4.50
N ALA A 28 14.89 -0.11 -5.04
CA ALA A 28 14.20 1.11 -4.66
C ALA A 28 14.02 1.08 -3.14
N GLU A 29 14.40 2.17 -2.47
CA GLU A 29 14.21 2.32 -1.04
C GLU A 29 12.72 2.14 -0.70
N SER A 30 12.44 1.39 0.36
CA SER A 30 11.05 1.12 0.79
C SER A 30 10.39 2.40 1.32
N LEU A 31 9.06 2.43 1.38
CA LEU A 31 8.36 3.63 1.86
C LEU A 31 8.67 3.88 3.33
N GLY A 32 8.70 2.84 4.16
CA GLY A 32 9.09 2.98 5.56
C GLY A 32 10.47 3.62 5.73
N ALA A 33 11.47 3.16 4.97
CA ALA A 33 12.82 3.73 5.01
C ALA A 33 12.85 5.20 4.56
N LYS A 34 12.23 5.52 3.43
CA LYS A 34 12.17 6.89 2.88
C LYS A 34 11.55 7.90 3.85
N TYR A 35 10.60 7.47 4.67
CA TYR A 35 9.85 8.33 5.59
C TYR A 35 10.26 8.15 7.06
N GLY A 36 11.20 7.25 7.37
CA GLY A 36 11.59 6.94 8.74
C GLY A 36 10.48 6.31 9.58
N SER A 37 9.57 5.57 8.94
CA SER A 37 8.37 4.96 9.53
C SER A 37 8.33 3.45 9.33
N ARG A 38 7.32 2.78 9.91
CA ARG A 38 6.91 1.46 9.44
C ARG A 38 6.45 1.49 7.98
N GLU A 39 6.43 0.31 7.37
CA GLU A 39 5.83 0.14 6.05
C GLU A 39 4.30 0.32 6.11
N PRO A 40 3.71 0.87 5.05
CA PRO A 40 2.28 0.78 4.83
C PRO A 40 1.80 -0.66 4.82
N THR A 41 0.58 -0.87 5.29
CA THR A 41 -0.07 -2.16 5.29
C THR A 41 -0.29 -2.62 3.85
N ARG A 42 0.21 -3.81 3.54
CA ARG A 42 0.02 -4.50 2.26
C ARG A 42 -0.52 -5.89 2.56
N CYS A 43 -1.78 -6.14 2.19
CA CYS A 43 -2.37 -7.47 2.26
C CYS A 43 -2.20 -8.17 0.91
N ALA A 44 -1.82 -9.45 0.91
CA ALA A 44 -1.69 -10.24 -0.30
C ALA A 44 -3.04 -10.62 -0.91
N ASP A 45 -4.06 -10.79 -0.08
CA ASP A 45 -5.42 -11.14 -0.49
C ASP A 45 -6.43 -10.22 0.18
N THR A 46 -7.34 -9.69 -0.62
CA THR A 46 -8.46 -8.85 -0.19
C THR A 46 -9.79 -9.35 -0.70
N SER A 47 -9.89 -10.60 -1.16
CA SER A 47 -11.11 -11.13 -1.79
C SER A 47 -12.15 -11.65 -0.78
N ASP A 48 -11.69 -11.98 0.43
CA ASP A 48 -12.52 -12.53 1.50
C ASP A 48 -13.21 -11.45 2.37
N PRO A 49 -14.43 -11.71 2.86
CA PRO A 49 -15.25 -12.87 2.55
C PRO A 49 -15.85 -12.78 1.15
N ALA A 50 -16.10 -13.93 0.53
CA ALA A 50 -16.76 -14.00 -0.77
C ALA A 50 -18.16 -13.33 -0.76
N SER A 51 -18.88 -13.45 0.35
CA SER A 51 -20.21 -12.86 0.58
C SER A 51 -20.37 -12.40 2.02
N GLY A 52 -21.30 -11.47 2.25
CA GLY A 52 -21.53 -10.89 3.57
C GLY A 52 -20.54 -9.78 3.92
N ALA A 53 -20.65 -9.27 5.15
CA ALA A 53 -19.79 -8.20 5.65
C ALA A 53 -18.38 -8.76 5.95
N PRO A 54 -17.29 -8.02 5.68
CA PRO A 54 -16.00 -8.34 6.27
C PRO A 54 -16.08 -8.25 7.80
N SER A 55 -15.29 -9.07 8.50
CA SER A 55 -15.08 -8.94 9.94
C SER A 55 -14.45 -7.58 10.26
N VAL A 56 -14.46 -7.17 11.53
CA VAL A 56 -13.79 -5.93 11.96
C VAL A 56 -12.30 -5.98 11.62
N GLU A 57 -11.65 -7.12 11.85
CA GLU A 57 -10.23 -7.32 11.56
C GLU A 57 -9.95 -7.23 10.06
N GLN A 58 -10.78 -7.87 9.23
CA GLN A 58 -10.66 -7.79 7.77
C GLN A 58 -10.84 -6.35 7.28
N ALA A 59 -11.90 -5.67 7.74
CA ALA A 59 -12.20 -4.29 7.36
C ALA A 59 -11.09 -3.32 7.79
N SER A 60 -10.48 -3.52 8.97
CA SER A 60 -9.33 -2.74 9.41
C SER A 60 -8.12 -2.90 8.49
N GLN A 61 -7.83 -4.12 8.03
CA GLN A 61 -6.75 -4.40 7.09
C GLN A 61 -7.00 -3.78 5.72
N TYR A 62 -8.24 -3.88 5.21
CA TYR A 62 -8.63 -3.28 3.93
C TYR A 62 -8.61 -1.75 3.99
N LEU A 63 -9.07 -1.17 5.11
CA LEU A 63 -8.99 0.28 5.34
C LEU A 63 -7.54 0.77 5.32
N LYS A 64 -6.65 0.11 6.08
CA LYS A 64 -5.23 0.44 6.08
C LYS A 64 -4.62 0.27 4.70
N ARG A 65 -4.88 -0.81 3.98
CA ARG A 65 -4.38 -0.99 2.61
C ARG A 65 -4.82 0.14 1.67
N THR A 66 -6.08 0.55 1.75
CA THR A 66 -6.64 1.59 0.88
C THR A 66 -6.13 2.99 1.24
N MET A 67 -5.94 3.28 2.52
CA MET A 67 -5.62 4.63 3.01
C MET A 67 -4.12 4.85 3.30
N GLU A 68 -3.34 3.79 3.52
CA GLU A 68 -1.90 3.88 3.77
C GLU A 68 -1.13 3.90 2.44
N ILE A 69 -1.04 5.11 1.89
CA ILE A 69 -0.48 5.38 0.56
C ILE A 69 0.55 6.51 0.62
N GLU A 70 1.45 6.51 -0.34
CA GLU A 70 2.18 7.74 -0.70
C GLU A 70 1.30 8.54 -1.66
N GLY A 71 0.94 9.79 -1.33
CA GLY A 71 0.03 10.60 -2.14
C GLY A 71 0.12 12.10 -1.84
N GLY A 72 -0.33 12.95 -2.79
CA GLY A 72 -0.36 14.41 -2.61
C GLY A 72 1.02 15.03 -2.35
N GLY A 73 1.91 14.98 -3.35
CA GLY A 73 3.33 15.32 -3.17
C GLY A 73 4.09 14.18 -2.49
N PRO A 74 5.29 14.43 -1.91
CA PRO A 74 6.04 13.41 -1.20
C PRO A 74 5.49 13.25 0.23
N SER A 75 4.22 12.88 0.38
CA SER A 75 3.62 12.59 1.69
C SER A 75 3.25 11.12 1.80
N LEU A 76 3.63 10.50 2.91
CA LEU A 76 3.16 9.17 3.29
C LEU A 76 2.04 9.30 4.32
N TYR A 77 0.92 8.61 4.07
CA TYR A 77 -0.19 8.51 5.00
C TYR A 77 -0.18 7.16 5.72
N LEU A 78 -0.35 7.15 7.05
CA LEU A 78 -0.41 5.94 7.87
C LEU A 78 -1.54 6.06 8.90
N LEU A 79 -2.22 4.95 9.21
CA LEU A 79 -3.29 4.92 10.19
C LEU A 79 -2.84 4.25 11.49
N GLU A 80 -2.94 4.97 12.59
CA GLU A 80 -2.74 4.46 13.95
C GLU A 80 -4.02 4.58 14.78
N ASP A 81 -4.03 3.90 15.93
CA ASP A 81 -5.13 3.93 16.91
C ASP A 81 -6.51 3.67 16.28
N LEU A 82 -6.58 2.71 15.35
CA LEU A 82 -7.79 2.41 14.60
C LEU A 82 -8.78 1.61 15.45
N GLU A 83 -9.95 2.20 15.69
CA GLU A 83 -11.13 1.52 16.20
C GLU A 83 -12.19 1.47 15.11
N LEU A 84 -12.80 0.30 14.89
CA LEU A 84 -13.72 0.09 13.78
C LEU A 84 -14.95 -0.71 14.18
N GLN A 85 -16.10 -0.30 13.64
CA GLN A 85 -17.35 -1.05 13.66
C GLN A 85 -17.84 -1.22 12.23
N VAL A 86 -18.32 -2.42 11.92
CA VAL A 86 -18.92 -2.76 10.62
C VAL A 86 -20.41 -2.99 10.81
N ALA A 87 -21.24 -2.35 9.97
CA ALA A 87 -22.67 -2.58 9.98
C ALA A 87 -22.97 -4.05 9.62
N PRO A 88 -23.83 -4.75 10.37
CA PRO A 88 -24.12 -6.17 10.12
C PRO A 88 -24.98 -6.40 8.88
N ARG A 89 -25.61 -5.35 8.34
CA ARG A 89 -26.45 -5.41 7.14
C ARG A 89 -25.90 -4.46 6.09
N GLY A 90 -25.68 -4.98 4.90
CA GLY A 90 -25.29 -4.19 3.75
C GLY A 90 -26.49 -3.47 3.13
N ARG A 91 -26.19 -2.36 2.45
CA ARG A 91 -27.15 -1.59 1.65
C ARG A 91 -26.81 -1.69 0.16
N ALA A 92 -27.79 -1.39 -0.68
CA ALA A 92 -27.55 -1.27 -2.12
C ALA A 92 -26.60 -0.10 -2.41
N TYR A 93 -25.85 -0.22 -3.52
CA TYR A 93 -25.02 0.86 -4.02
C TYR A 93 -25.88 2.05 -4.47
N ASP A 94 -25.50 3.23 -3.97
CA ASP A 94 -26.10 4.51 -4.34
C ASP A 94 -25.29 5.14 -5.50
N ARG A 95 -25.88 5.18 -6.69
CA ARG A 95 -25.22 5.73 -7.88
C ARG A 95 -25.03 7.25 -7.81
N GLN A 96 -25.71 7.95 -6.89
CA GLN A 96 -25.52 9.38 -6.67
C GLN A 96 -24.27 9.67 -5.82
N ALA A 97 -23.69 8.67 -5.16
CA ALA A 97 -22.47 8.76 -4.38
C ALA A 97 -21.40 7.79 -4.93
N PRO A 98 -20.76 8.14 -6.06
CA PRO A 98 -19.93 7.19 -6.79
C PRO A 98 -18.70 6.76 -6.00
N ILE A 99 -18.42 5.44 -6.04
CA ILE A 99 -17.22 4.82 -5.48
C ILE A 99 -16.44 4.20 -6.63
N SER A 100 -15.12 4.41 -6.67
CA SER A 100 -14.28 3.83 -7.73
C SER A 100 -14.30 2.31 -7.68
N ASP A 101 -14.36 1.69 -8.87
CA ASP A 101 -14.23 0.25 -9.11
C ASP A 101 -15.26 -0.65 -8.42
N VAL A 102 -16.25 -0.07 -7.72
CA VAL A 102 -17.30 -0.81 -7.01
C VAL A 102 -18.07 -1.72 -7.94
N ASP A 103 -18.34 -2.94 -7.51
CA ASP A 103 -19.33 -3.80 -8.14
C ASP A 103 -20.73 -3.35 -7.68
N PRO A 104 -21.55 -2.75 -8.57
CA PRO A 104 -22.86 -2.25 -8.21
C PRO A 104 -23.87 -3.35 -7.88
N THR A 105 -23.52 -4.63 -8.11
CA THR A 105 -24.36 -5.80 -7.80
C THR A 105 -24.10 -6.34 -6.39
N GLN A 106 -23.02 -5.91 -5.74
CA GLN A 106 -22.66 -6.33 -4.38
C GLN A 106 -23.16 -5.33 -3.33
N PRO A 107 -23.47 -5.80 -2.11
CA PRO A 107 -23.83 -4.91 -1.01
C PRO A 107 -22.64 -4.05 -0.56
N ILE A 108 -22.95 -2.84 -0.09
CA ILE A 108 -22.01 -1.95 0.59
C ILE A 108 -22.25 -2.03 2.09
N PHE A 109 -21.20 -2.12 2.88
CA PHE A 109 -21.27 -2.16 4.33
C PHE A 109 -20.79 -0.84 4.92
N ASP A 110 -21.67 -0.15 5.63
CA ASP A 110 -21.28 1.08 6.33
C ASP A 110 -20.32 0.75 7.48
N ILE A 111 -19.31 1.58 7.64
CA ILE A 111 -18.32 1.46 8.72
C ILE A 111 -18.20 2.79 9.46
N ARG A 112 -17.83 2.72 10.74
CA ARG A 112 -17.60 3.89 11.59
C ARG A 112 -16.56 3.59 12.66
N GLY A 113 -15.98 4.64 13.22
CA GLY A 113 -15.10 4.51 14.37
C GLY A 113 -14.18 5.71 14.52
N SER A 114 -12.95 5.44 14.91
CA SER A 114 -11.92 6.45 15.15
C SER A 114 -10.56 6.01 14.60
N TYR A 115 -9.72 6.97 14.25
CA TYR A 115 -8.31 6.72 13.92
C TYR A 115 -7.47 7.98 14.10
N LEU A 116 -6.16 7.79 14.18
CA LEU A 116 -5.14 8.83 14.09
C LEU A 116 -4.45 8.74 12.73
N LEU A 117 -4.62 9.75 11.88
CA LEU A 117 -3.95 9.84 10.59
C LEU A 117 -2.59 10.49 10.77
N TYR A 118 -1.53 9.79 10.41
CA TYR A 118 -0.20 10.35 10.20
C TYR A 118 -0.05 10.79 8.76
N GLN A 119 0.51 11.98 8.57
CA GLN A 119 0.96 12.49 7.28
C GLN A 119 2.43 12.87 7.41
N CYS A 120 3.32 12.08 6.82
CA CYS A 120 4.77 12.20 6.96
C CYS A 120 5.40 12.74 5.68
N SER A 121 6.32 13.70 5.82
CA SER A 121 7.24 14.11 4.74
C SER A 121 8.48 13.20 4.73
N PRO A 122 9.29 13.15 3.65
CA PRO A 122 10.46 12.29 3.60
C PRO A 122 11.44 12.65 4.71
N ALA A 123 12.07 11.64 5.28
CA ALA A 123 13.10 11.81 6.29
C ALA A 123 14.38 12.34 5.62
N TYR A 124 15.00 13.35 6.22
CA TYR A 124 16.27 13.88 5.76
C TYR A 124 17.15 14.32 6.93
N SER A 125 18.46 14.24 6.70
CA SER A 125 19.48 14.84 7.55
C SER A 125 20.53 15.48 6.65
N SER A 126 20.75 16.79 6.82
CA SER A 126 21.71 17.56 6.03
C SER A 126 22.43 18.60 6.89
N ALA A 127 23.44 19.26 6.32
CA ALA A 127 24.16 20.34 7.01
C ALA A 127 23.26 21.54 7.38
N SER A 128 22.14 21.71 6.70
CA SER A 128 21.19 22.81 6.94
C SER A 128 20.07 22.45 7.92
N GLY A 129 20.03 21.22 8.42
CA GLY A 129 19.04 20.75 9.39
C GLY A 129 18.64 19.29 9.21
N SER A 130 17.79 18.81 10.09
CA SER A 130 17.25 17.44 10.09
C SER A 130 15.79 17.47 10.51
N ASN A 131 14.97 16.61 9.90
CA ASN A 131 13.61 16.35 10.37
C ASN A 131 13.45 14.91 10.89
N LEU A 132 14.56 14.19 11.11
CA LEU A 132 14.54 12.81 11.61
C LEU A 132 13.78 12.73 12.95
N GLY A 133 12.74 11.89 12.98
CA GLY A 133 11.91 11.71 14.18
C GLY A 133 10.94 12.85 14.47
N ALA A 134 10.76 13.79 13.54
CA ALA A 134 9.84 14.93 13.66
C ALA A 134 9.24 15.34 12.31
N ASN A 135 9.14 14.41 11.36
CA ASN A 135 8.73 14.67 9.97
C ASN A 135 7.24 14.44 9.70
N CYS A 136 6.41 14.22 10.73
CA CYS A 136 4.99 13.93 10.57
C CYS A 136 4.07 14.95 11.23
N TYR A 137 2.90 15.07 10.62
CA TYR A 137 1.70 15.66 11.20
C TYR A 137 0.73 14.56 11.61
N THR A 138 -0.04 14.80 12.67
CA THR A 138 -1.17 13.92 13.02
C THR A 138 -2.49 14.65 13.02
N TYR A 139 -3.54 13.94 12.60
CA TYR A 139 -4.92 14.40 12.58
C TYR A 139 -5.79 13.37 13.27
N ALA A 140 -6.48 13.76 14.34
CA ALA A 140 -7.41 12.87 15.03
C ALA A 140 -8.75 12.85 14.29
N HIS A 141 -9.26 11.65 13.98
CA HIS A 141 -10.57 11.45 13.37
C HIS A 141 -11.49 10.69 14.34
N PRO A 142 -12.02 11.35 15.39
CA PRO A 142 -12.73 10.66 16.47
C PRO A 142 -14.13 10.14 16.09
N LYS A 143 -14.70 10.62 14.99
CA LYS A 143 -16.05 10.25 14.53
C LYS A 143 -16.04 9.96 13.02
N ALA A 144 -15.07 9.18 12.59
CA ALA A 144 -14.96 8.79 11.20
C ALA A 144 -16.11 7.87 10.78
N ALA A 145 -16.58 8.07 9.55
CA ALA A 145 -17.57 7.21 8.92
C ALA A 145 -17.20 6.97 7.46
N GLY A 146 -17.66 5.84 6.93
CA GLY A 146 -17.45 5.51 5.53
C GLY A 146 -18.02 4.14 5.20
N VAL A 147 -17.37 3.45 4.27
CA VAL A 147 -17.90 2.21 3.70
C VAL A 147 -16.80 1.21 3.38
N CYS A 148 -17.15 -0.07 3.44
CA CYS A 148 -16.46 -1.16 2.76
C CYS A 148 -17.28 -1.61 1.55
N TRP A 149 -16.62 -1.83 0.43
CA TRP A 149 -17.23 -2.25 -0.82
C TRP A 149 -16.40 -3.32 -1.49
N LYS A 150 -17.08 -4.12 -2.32
CA LYS A 150 -16.42 -5.08 -3.21
C LYS A 150 -16.19 -4.43 -4.57
N THR A 151 -15.03 -4.63 -5.16
CA THR A 151 -14.71 -4.19 -6.51
C THR A 151 -15.30 -5.14 -7.53
N SER A 152 -15.38 -4.71 -8.79
CA SER A 152 -15.78 -5.57 -9.92
C SER A 152 -14.83 -6.77 -10.16
N PHE A 153 -13.65 -6.79 -9.53
CA PHE A 153 -12.72 -7.92 -9.56
C PHE A 153 -12.85 -8.85 -8.34
N GLY A 154 -13.74 -8.54 -7.41
CA GLY A 154 -13.99 -9.34 -6.21
C GLY A 154 -13.11 -8.99 -5.01
N ASP A 155 -12.28 -7.93 -5.09
CA ASP A 155 -11.49 -7.44 -3.96
C ASP A 155 -12.30 -6.50 -3.06
N TRP A 156 -11.92 -6.41 -1.79
CA TRP A 156 -12.46 -5.45 -0.85
C TRP A 156 -11.63 -4.17 -0.80
N GLY A 157 -12.34 -3.04 -0.79
CA GLY A 157 -11.81 -1.73 -0.42
C GLY A 157 -12.61 -1.17 0.74
N CYS A 158 -11.95 -0.43 1.64
CA CYS A 158 -12.63 0.31 2.70
C CYS A 158 -12.06 1.72 2.80
N SER A 159 -12.92 2.70 3.11
CA SER A 159 -12.50 4.09 3.30
C SER A 159 -13.39 4.76 4.34
N MET A 160 -12.80 5.60 5.19
CA MET A 160 -13.51 6.44 6.14
C MET A 160 -12.91 7.84 6.20
N SER A 161 -13.76 8.82 6.46
CA SER A 161 -13.34 10.19 6.71
C SER A 161 -14.11 10.79 7.88
N ASP A 162 -13.51 11.77 8.54
CA ASP A 162 -14.20 12.61 9.52
C ASP A 162 -14.18 14.05 9.02
N ARG A 163 -15.37 14.61 8.74
CA ARG A 163 -15.51 15.99 8.28
C ARG A 163 -15.20 17.02 9.36
N ASN A 164 -15.22 16.62 10.62
CA ASN A 164 -14.93 17.45 11.78
C ASN A 164 -13.68 16.93 12.52
N HIS A 165 -12.68 16.45 11.76
CA HIS A 165 -11.43 15.97 12.33
C HIS A 165 -10.82 17.02 13.26
N GLY A 166 -10.11 16.54 14.28
CA GLY A 166 -9.43 17.38 15.26
C GLY A 166 -8.34 18.26 14.64
N GLY A 167 -7.78 19.13 15.49
CA GLY A 167 -6.62 19.94 15.13
C GLY A 167 -5.41 19.08 14.75
N GLN A 168 -4.50 19.69 14.00
CA GLN A 168 -3.24 19.09 13.60
C GLN A 168 -2.22 19.17 14.75
N THR A 169 -1.53 18.06 15.05
CA THR A 169 -0.29 18.08 15.86
C THR A 169 0.91 18.03 14.93
N ARG A 170 1.97 18.78 15.25
CA ARG A 170 3.17 18.92 14.42
C ARG A 170 4.41 18.30 15.04
N ASP A 171 5.42 18.09 14.20
CA ASP A 171 6.75 17.64 14.58
C ASP A 171 6.69 16.31 15.35
N VAL A 172 5.79 15.43 14.93
CA VAL A 172 5.56 14.13 15.55
C VAL A 172 6.50 13.10 14.92
N ALA A 173 7.02 12.20 15.76
CA ALA A 173 7.79 11.06 15.29
C ALA A 173 6.93 10.15 14.39
N PRO A 174 7.48 9.62 13.29
CA PRO A 174 6.75 8.65 12.48
C PRO A 174 6.41 7.38 13.28
N PRO A 175 5.28 6.73 12.99
CA PRO A 175 4.93 5.47 13.62
C PRO A 175 5.92 4.38 13.17
N GLN A 176 6.22 3.44 14.07
CA GLN A 176 7.22 2.38 13.92
C GLN A 176 6.57 0.99 13.90
#